data_AF-A0A3D2Z550-F1
#
_entry.id   AF-A0A3D2Z550-F1
#
_cell.length_a   1.000
_cell.length_b   1.000
_cell.length_c   1.000
_cell.angle_alpha   90.00
_cell.angle_beta   90.00
_cell.angle_gamma   90.00
#
_symmetry.space_group_name_H-M   'P 1'
#
loop_
_entity.id
_entity.type
_entity.pdbx_description
1 polymer ?
#
loop_
_entity_poly.entity_id
_entity_poly.type
_entity_poly.pdbx_seq_one_letter_code
_entity_poly.pdbx_strand_id
1 'polypeptide(L)'
;MSNSFTWYRFWARPFVPDMNAIPDAERIPYEEMMLTIFNNPNNIDFGADALWEILDVTKCDRHLEAFEAVWAPLAEAVDSAESMATEGGGVWTGLRDRLRAFRCYAETLRNICGWIAGVHGYLEAEESIQKSRRRAQGLDTCARELDNSREMLTLWEDSDIDFMPLMAHGETTHHYGMNLGTLLRHRIDLMERFGDSEPAIDADYMWRMPPGSAVTEQDYKGF
;
A
#
# COMPACT_ATOMS: atom_id res chain seq x y z
N MET A 1 -15.99 0.13 0.62
CA MET A 1 -14.87 1.05 0.87
C MET A 1 -14.72 1.98 -0.33
N SER A 2 -15.11 3.25 -0.21
CA SER A 2 -14.71 4.27 -1.18
C SER A 2 -13.30 4.74 -0.80
N ASN A 3 -12.29 3.95 -1.15
CA ASN A 3 -10.92 4.32 -0.86
C ASN A 3 -10.44 5.27 -1.96
N SER A 4 -10.50 6.57 -1.69
CA SER A 4 -9.87 7.63 -2.49
C SER A 4 -8.35 7.39 -2.50
N PHE A 5 -7.88 6.53 -3.39
CA PHE A 5 -6.62 5.78 -3.26
C PHE A 5 -5.35 6.60 -3.49
N THR A 6 -5.42 7.65 -4.29
CA THR A 6 -4.25 8.47 -4.64
C THR A 6 -3.77 9.31 -3.45
N TRP A 7 -4.66 9.67 -2.52
CA TRP A 7 -4.34 10.59 -1.42
C TRP A 7 -3.46 9.92 -0.35
N TYR A 8 -3.56 8.61 -0.21
CA TYR A 8 -2.68 7.79 0.63
C TYR A 8 -1.53 7.14 -0.13
N ARG A 9 -1.44 7.39 -1.45
CA ARG A 9 -0.31 7.01 -2.29
C ARG A 9 0.01 5.51 -2.26
N PHE A 10 -0.99 4.65 -2.13
CA PHE A 10 -0.79 3.21 -1.87
C PHE A 10 0.00 2.45 -2.95
N TRP A 11 0.10 2.93 -4.20
CA TRP A 11 0.98 2.33 -5.21
C TRP A 11 2.43 2.79 -5.12
N ALA A 12 2.71 3.89 -4.43
CA ALA A 12 4.07 4.38 -4.17
C ALA A 12 4.55 4.02 -2.75
N ARG A 13 3.62 3.81 -1.81
CA ARG A 13 3.91 3.57 -0.40
C ARG A 13 4.25 2.09 -0.14
N PRO A 14 5.39 1.78 0.51
CA PRO A 14 5.80 0.40 0.77
C PRO A 14 4.90 -0.29 1.81
N PHE A 15 4.77 -1.61 1.68
CA PHE A 15 4.09 -2.45 2.67
C PHE A 15 5.16 -3.18 3.46
N VAL A 16 5.43 -2.70 4.66
CA VAL A 16 6.42 -3.26 5.59
C VAL A 16 5.79 -3.39 6.97
N PRO A 17 6.09 -4.43 7.76
CA PRO A 17 5.44 -4.63 9.06
C PRO A 17 5.70 -3.53 10.09
N ASP A 18 6.87 -2.88 10.00
CA ASP A 18 7.23 -1.69 10.78
C ASP A 18 7.65 -0.58 9.81
N MET A 19 6.77 0.39 9.60
CA MET A 19 7.04 1.53 8.72
C MET A 19 7.96 2.57 9.37
N ASN A 20 8.10 2.58 10.69
CA ASN A 20 9.07 3.45 11.37
C ASN A 20 10.50 2.96 11.19
N ALA A 21 10.71 1.70 10.80
CA ALA A 21 12.05 1.20 10.48
C ALA A 21 12.64 1.86 9.22
N ILE A 22 11.79 2.41 8.34
CA ILE A 22 12.24 3.13 7.15
C ILE A 22 12.74 4.53 7.55
N PRO A 23 13.99 4.91 7.20
CA PRO A 23 14.50 6.24 7.50
C PRO A 23 13.65 7.35 6.86
N ASP A 24 13.40 8.43 7.59
CA ASP A 24 12.55 9.56 7.14
C ASP A 24 12.91 10.06 5.73
N ALA A 25 14.21 10.19 5.43
CA ALA A 25 14.68 10.65 4.12
C ALA A 25 14.24 9.75 2.95
N GLU A 26 14.05 8.46 3.22
CA GLU A 26 13.58 7.48 2.23
C GLU A 26 12.05 7.42 2.16
N ARG A 27 11.34 8.04 3.11
CA ARG A 27 9.87 8.15 3.11
C ARG A 27 9.37 9.35 2.31
N ILE A 28 10.16 10.42 2.26
CA ILE A 28 9.88 11.67 1.51
C ILE A 28 9.30 11.41 0.10
N PRO A 29 9.89 10.54 -0.76
CA PRO A 29 9.43 10.39 -2.13
C PRO A 29 7.96 10.02 -2.29
N TYR A 30 7.36 9.31 -1.33
CA TYR A 30 5.94 8.98 -1.36
C TYR A 30 5.10 9.82 -0.40
N GLU A 31 5.66 10.29 0.72
CA GLU A 31 4.92 11.07 1.73
C GLU A 31 4.68 12.53 1.35
N GLU A 32 5.56 13.16 0.57
CA GLU A 32 5.41 14.58 0.18
C GLU A 32 4.10 14.84 -0.59
N MET A 33 3.60 13.81 -1.30
CA MET A 33 2.35 13.85 -2.06
C MET A 33 1.19 13.15 -1.35
N MET A 34 1.36 12.67 -0.11
CA MET A 34 0.25 12.15 0.68
C MET A 34 -0.60 13.30 1.23
N LEU A 35 -1.91 13.09 1.32
CA LEU A 35 -2.84 14.01 1.97
C LEU A 35 -2.87 13.76 3.49
N THR A 36 -1.70 13.81 4.11
CA THR A 36 -1.52 13.63 5.56
C THR A 36 -0.57 14.70 6.08
N ILE A 37 -0.72 15.07 7.36
CA ILE A 37 0.25 15.91 8.05
C ILE A 37 1.39 15.06 8.61
N PHE A 38 2.52 15.69 8.96
CA PHE A 38 3.77 15.02 9.34
C PHE A 38 3.62 13.95 10.46
N ASN A 39 2.72 14.19 11.41
CA ASN A 39 2.44 13.32 12.56
C ASN A 39 1.13 12.54 12.41
N ASN A 40 0.53 12.45 11.23
CA ASN A 40 -0.68 11.64 11.09
C ASN A 40 -0.32 10.14 11.29
N PRO A 41 -0.99 9.39 12.20
CA PRO A 41 -0.78 7.95 12.35
C PRO A 41 -0.85 7.17 11.04
N ASN A 42 -1.66 7.65 10.08
CA ASN A 42 -1.76 7.01 8.78
C ASN A 42 -0.41 6.83 8.11
N ASN A 43 0.60 7.68 8.37
CA ASN A 43 1.92 7.59 7.75
C ASN A 43 2.66 6.28 8.12
N ILE A 44 2.31 5.65 9.23
CA ILE A 44 2.93 4.40 9.71
C ILE A 44 1.93 3.28 10.02
N ASP A 45 0.63 3.56 9.96
CA ASP A 45 -0.43 2.63 10.29
C ASP A 45 -1.55 2.71 9.25
N PHE A 46 -1.77 1.64 8.47
CA PHE A 46 -2.86 1.61 7.51
C PHE A 46 -4.26 1.56 8.15
N GLY A 47 -4.36 1.16 9.42
CA GLY A 47 -5.60 1.04 10.17
C GLY A 47 -6.09 2.35 10.77
N ALA A 48 -5.28 3.41 10.78
CA ALA A 48 -5.58 4.67 11.46
C ALA A 48 -5.44 5.90 10.54
N ASP A 49 -6.23 6.94 10.80
CA ASP A 49 -6.06 8.28 10.23
C ASP A 49 -6.48 9.34 11.25
N ALA A 50 -5.55 10.24 11.57
CA ALA A 50 -5.67 11.22 12.63
C ALA A 50 -6.12 10.59 13.98
N LEU A 51 -7.38 10.78 14.38
CA LEU A 51 -7.96 10.27 15.63
C LEU A 51 -8.95 9.12 15.39
N TRP A 52 -8.97 8.54 14.19
CA TRP A 52 -9.96 7.56 13.76
C TRP A 52 -9.32 6.22 13.44
N GLU A 53 -9.95 5.15 13.90
CA GLU A 53 -9.74 3.81 13.37
C GLU A 53 -10.54 3.68 12.06
N ILE A 54 -9.84 3.41 10.95
CA ILE A 54 -10.45 3.21 9.63
C ILE A 54 -11.02 1.79 9.55
N LEU A 55 -10.22 0.79 9.93
CA LEU A 55 -10.58 -0.63 9.91
C LEU A 55 -9.96 -1.34 11.11
N ASP A 56 -10.74 -2.26 11.71
CA ASP A 56 -10.27 -3.19 12.74
C ASP A 56 -9.87 -4.55 12.14
N VAL A 57 -9.15 -5.35 12.92
CA VAL A 57 -8.71 -6.71 12.58
C VAL A 57 -9.89 -7.59 12.12
N THR A 58 -11.05 -7.50 12.77
CA THR A 58 -12.21 -8.35 12.47
C THR A 58 -12.82 -8.03 11.10
N LYS A 59 -12.93 -6.74 10.75
CA LYS A 59 -13.38 -6.29 9.43
C LYS A 59 -12.37 -6.70 8.36
N CYS A 60 -11.08 -6.53 8.64
CA CYS A 60 -10.02 -6.89 7.71
C CYS A 60 -9.99 -8.39 7.42
N ASP A 61 -10.06 -9.26 8.44
CA ASP A 61 -10.14 -10.72 8.25
C ASP A 61 -11.34 -11.11 7.36
N ARG A 62 -12.51 -10.49 7.55
CA ARG A 62 -13.68 -10.71 6.69
C ARG A 62 -13.49 -10.21 5.26
N HIS A 63 -12.81 -9.08 5.08
CA HIS A 63 -12.52 -8.55 3.75
C HIS A 63 -11.55 -9.46 2.99
N LEU A 64 -10.56 -10.05 3.66
CA LEU A 64 -9.66 -11.03 3.06
C LEU A 64 -10.45 -12.21 2.47
N GLU A 65 -11.40 -12.78 3.21
CA GLU A 65 -12.27 -13.85 2.71
C GLU A 65 -13.08 -13.41 1.47
N ALA A 66 -13.58 -12.17 1.45
CA ALA A 66 -14.34 -11.65 0.32
C ALA A 66 -13.47 -11.43 -0.94
N PHE A 67 -12.21 -11.02 -0.77
CA PHE A 67 -11.29 -10.82 -1.88
C PHE A 67 -10.93 -12.13 -2.59
N GLU A 68 -10.92 -13.28 -1.90
CA GLU A 68 -10.64 -14.57 -2.54
C GLU A 68 -11.63 -14.94 -3.65
N ALA A 69 -12.87 -14.45 -3.57
CA ALA A 69 -13.87 -14.66 -4.63
C ALA A 69 -13.60 -13.85 -5.91
N VAL A 70 -12.68 -12.88 -5.89
CA VAL A 70 -12.38 -11.98 -7.02
C VAL A 70 -11.37 -12.60 -7.98
N TRP A 71 -10.43 -13.42 -7.50
CA TRP A 71 -9.22 -13.77 -8.24
C TRP A 71 -9.48 -14.63 -9.47
N ALA A 72 -10.28 -15.69 -9.35
CA ALA A 72 -10.56 -16.58 -10.49
C ALA A 72 -11.33 -15.87 -11.62
N PRO A 73 -12.47 -15.18 -11.36
CA PRO A 73 -13.17 -14.46 -12.42
C PRO A 73 -12.32 -13.35 -13.08
N LEU A 74 -11.47 -12.66 -12.30
CA LEU A 74 -10.60 -11.63 -12.84
C LEU A 74 -9.48 -12.22 -13.73
N ALA A 75 -8.91 -13.36 -13.34
CA ALA A 75 -7.94 -14.07 -14.17
C ALA A 75 -8.57 -14.51 -15.50
N GLU A 76 -9.75 -15.11 -15.48
CA GLU A 76 -10.48 -15.51 -16.70
C GLU A 76 -10.76 -14.32 -17.63
N ALA A 77 -11.09 -13.15 -17.06
CA ALA A 77 -11.31 -11.92 -17.83
C ALA A 77 -10.01 -11.40 -18.48
N VAL A 78 -8.88 -11.44 -17.76
CA VAL A 78 -7.56 -11.06 -18.29
C VAL A 78 -7.17 -11.99 -19.42
N ASP A 79 -7.30 -13.31 -19.25
CA ASP A 79 -6.95 -14.32 -20.26
C ASP A 79 -7.80 -14.16 -21.53
N SER A 80 -9.10 -13.90 -21.35
CA SER A 80 -10.01 -13.64 -22.47
C SER A 80 -9.61 -12.38 -23.24
N ALA A 81 -9.25 -11.30 -22.53
CA ALA A 81 -8.81 -10.05 -23.15
C ALA A 81 -7.46 -10.20 -23.86
N GLU A 82 -6.52 -10.99 -23.32
CA GLU A 82 -5.23 -11.31 -23.94
C GLU A 82 -5.41 -12.07 -25.27
N SER A 83 -6.26 -13.11 -25.27
CA SER A 83 -6.58 -13.87 -26.47
C SER A 83 -7.14 -12.96 -27.57
N MET A 84 -8.08 -12.08 -27.21
CA MET A 84 -8.67 -11.12 -28.15
C MET A 84 -7.72 -9.98 -28.54
N ALA A 85 -6.73 -9.61 -27.71
CA ALA A 85 -5.73 -8.62 -28.09
C ALA A 85 -4.84 -9.10 -29.24
N THR A 86 -4.60 -10.42 -29.31
CA THR A 86 -3.85 -11.05 -30.41
C THR A 86 -4.62 -10.98 -31.74
N GLU A 87 -5.95 -11.07 -31.70
CA GLU A 87 -6.82 -11.16 -32.88
C GLU A 87 -7.50 -9.84 -33.28
N GLY A 88 -7.83 -8.99 -32.31
CA GLY A 88 -8.82 -7.90 -32.41
C GLY A 88 -8.27 -6.48 -32.26
N GLY A 89 -6.95 -6.30 -32.21
CA GLY A 89 -6.30 -4.99 -32.25
C GLY A 89 -6.38 -4.17 -30.94
N GLY A 90 -6.02 -2.87 -31.02
CA GLY A 90 -5.66 -2.04 -29.86
C GLY A 90 -6.73 -1.81 -28.79
N VAL A 91 -8.03 -2.00 -29.09
CA VAL A 91 -9.09 -1.89 -28.07
C VAL A 91 -8.97 -3.01 -27.05
N TRP A 92 -8.70 -4.24 -27.51
CA TRP A 92 -8.52 -5.39 -26.62
C TRP A 92 -7.21 -5.34 -25.85
N THR A 93 -6.12 -4.86 -26.47
CA THR A 93 -4.88 -4.52 -25.76
C THR A 93 -5.15 -3.53 -24.62
N GLY A 94 -5.91 -2.47 -24.92
CA GLY A 94 -6.28 -1.47 -23.93
C GLY A 94 -7.20 -1.99 -22.82
N LEU A 95 -8.07 -2.96 -23.10
CA LEU A 95 -8.90 -3.61 -22.08
C LEU A 95 -8.06 -4.54 -21.20
N ARG A 96 -7.20 -5.36 -21.81
CA ARG A 96 -6.27 -6.25 -21.11
C ARG A 96 -5.42 -5.48 -20.11
N ASP A 97 -4.79 -4.40 -20.53
CA ASP A 97 -3.87 -3.64 -19.66
C ASP A 97 -4.62 -2.96 -18.51
N ARG A 98 -5.85 -2.48 -18.75
CA ARG A 98 -6.73 -1.95 -17.68
C ARG A 98 -7.19 -3.02 -16.70
N LEU A 99 -7.46 -4.25 -17.17
CA LEU A 99 -7.79 -5.38 -16.29
C LEU A 99 -6.58 -5.80 -15.44
N ARG A 100 -5.38 -5.81 -16.02
CA ARG A 100 -4.12 -6.06 -15.28
C ARG A 100 -3.87 -4.97 -14.24
N ALA A 101 -4.06 -3.70 -14.58
CA ALA A 101 -3.96 -2.59 -13.63
C ALA A 101 -4.99 -2.71 -12.50
N PHE A 102 -6.23 -3.09 -12.83
CA PHE A 102 -7.28 -3.32 -11.83
C PHE A 102 -6.96 -4.51 -10.92
N ARG A 103 -6.36 -5.58 -11.45
CA ARG A 103 -5.85 -6.69 -10.62
C ARG A 103 -4.82 -6.18 -9.62
N CYS A 104 -3.85 -5.37 -10.07
CA CYS A 104 -2.84 -4.81 -9.18
C CYS A 104 -3.47 -3.93 -8.09
N TYR A 105 -4.45 -3.12 -8.48
CA TYR A 105 -5.23 -2.29 -7.57
C TYR A 105 -5.99 -3.11 -6.51
N ALA A 106 -6.71 -4.15 -6.94
CA ALA A 106 -7.49 -5.01 -6.05
C ALA A 106 -6.58 -5.77 -5.08
N GLU A 107 -5.41 -6.24 -5.53
CA GLU A 107 -4.41 -6.88 -4.68
C GLU A 107 -3.87 -5.91 -3.62
N THR A 108 -3.55 -4.64 -3.98
CA THR A 108 -3.17 -3.63 -2.98
C THR A 108 -4.28 -3.39 -1.95
N LEU A 109 -5.55 -3.31 -2.36
CA LEU A 109 -6.68 -3.15 -1.42
C LEU A 109 -6.83 -4.35 -0.47
N ARG A 110 -6.66 -5.57 -0.99
CA ARG A 110 -6.62 -6.79 -0.18
C ARG A 110 -5.45 -6.72 0.80
N ASN A 111 -4.28 -6.30 0.33
CA ASN A 111 -3.07 -6.25 1.14
C ASN A 111 -3.12 -5.17 2.21
N ILE A 112 -3.90 -4.09 2.06
CA ILE A 112 -4.18 -3.14 3.16
C ILE A 112 -4.88 -3.88 4.30
N CYS A 113 -5.90 -4.68 3.98
CA CYS A 113 -6.60 -5.49 4.97
C CYS A 113 -5.67 -6.55 5.58
N GLY A 114 -4.85 -7.21 4.75
CA GLY A 114 -3.89 -8.22 5.20
C GLY A 114 -2.83 -7.65 6.13
N TRP A 115 -2.36 -6.44 5.86
CA TRP A 115 -1.39 -5.75 6.69
C TRP A 115 -2.02 -5.38 8.03
N ILE A 116 -3.22 -4.78 8.04
CA ILE A 116 -3.91 -4.42 9.29
C ILE A 116 -4.17 -5.67 10.12
N ALA A 117 -4.75 -6.73 9.54
CA ALA A 117 -5.03 -7.98 10.25
C ALA A 117 -3.75 -8.66 10.77
N GLY A 118 -2.65 -8.60 10.00
CA GLY A 118 -1.36 -9.19 10.37
C GLY A 118 -0.63 -8.39 11.46
N VAL A 119 -0.51 -7.07 11.30
CA VAL A 119 0.25 -6.19 12.20
C VAL A 119 -0.53 -5.89 13.48
N HIS A 120 -1.76 -5.38 13.39
CA HIS A 120 -2.57 -5.14 14.60
C HIS A 120 -2.85 -6.44 15.32
N GLY A 121 -3.20 -7.51 14.58
CA GLY A 121 -3.40 -8.83 15.17
C GLY A 121 -2.14 -9.39 15.86
N TYR A 122 -0.93 -9.05 15.39
CA TYR A 122 0.33 -9.40 16.06
C TYR A 122 0.51 -8.65 17.37
N LEU A 123 0.21 -7.35 17.37
CA LEU A 123 0.37 -6.46 18.52
C LEU A 123 -0.67 -6.76 19.61
N GLU A 124 -1.89 -7.14 19.23
CA GLU A 124 -2.99 -7.50 20.13
C GLU A 124 -2.86 -8.93 20.70
N ALA A 125 -2.10 -9.81 20.05
CA ALA A 125 -1.99 -11.20 20.47
C ALA A 125 -1.12 -11.37 21.73
N GLU A 126 -1.73 -11.88 22.80
CA GLU A 126 -1.03 -12.23 24.05
C GLU A 126 -0.28 -13.58 23.93
N GLU A 127 -0.87 -14.53 23.20
CA GLU A 127 -0.36 -15.89 23.07
C GLU A 127 0.69 -16.02 21.95
N SER A 128 1.83 -16.65 22.26
CA SER A 128 2.96 -16.82 21.32
C SER A 128 2.57 -17.49 20.00
N ILE A 129 1.65 -18.45 20.03
CA ILE A 129 1.15 -19.15 18.83
C ILE A 129 0.34 -18.19 17.95
N GLN A 130 -0.52 -17.37 18.56
CA GLN A 130 -1.33 -16.39 17.82
C GLN A 130 -0.45 -15.30 17.23
N LYS A 131 0.51 -14.81 18.01
CA LYS A 131 1.52 -13.85 17.59
C LYS A 131 2.32 -14.37 16.39
N SER A 132 2.79 -15.62 16.44
CA SER A 132 3.49 -16.27 15.31
C SER A 132 2.61 -16.38 14.06
N ARG A 133 1.33 -16.74 14.21
CA ARG A 133 0.37 -16.83 13.09
C ARG A 133 0.13 -15.47 12.44
N ARG A 134 -0.09 -14.42 13.23
CA ARG A 134 -0.34 -13.06 12.72
C ARG A 134 0.91 -12.46 12.08
N ARG A 135 2.09 -12.73 12.63
CA ARG A 135 3.37 -12.39 11.99
C ARG A 135 3.50 -13.03 10.61
N ALA A 136 3.24 -14.34 10.50
CA ALA A 136 3.29 -15.04 9.22
C ALA A 136 2.30 -14.47 8.19
N GLN A 137 1.09 -14.12 8.61
CA GLN A 137 0.09 -13.45 7.77
C GLN A 137 0.57 -12.07 7.28
N GLY A 138 1.19 -11.28 8.16
CA GLY A 138 1.76 -9.98 7.80
C GLY A 138 2.91 -10.11 6.78
N LEU A 139 3.82 -11.05 6.99
CA LEU A 139 4.93 -11.33 6.08
C LEU A 139 4.45 -11.82 4.71
N ASP A 140 3.51 -12.76 4.67
CA ASP A 140 2.87 -13.22 3.43
C ASP A 140 2.24 -12.05 2.67
N THR A 141 1.53 -11.18 3.38
CA THR A 141 0.91 -10.00 2.77
C THR A 141 1.93 -9.02 2.19
N CYS A 142 3.04 -8.76 2.90
CA CYS A 142 4.10 -7.88 2.39
C CYS A 142 4.80 -8.51 1.16
N ALA A 143 5.03 -9.82 1.16
CA ALA A 143 5.59 -10.53 0.01
C ALA A 143 4.66 -10.48 -1.21
N ARG A 144 3.35 -10.70 -1.01
CA ARG A 144 2.34 -10.55 -2.08
C ARG A 144 2.33 -9.15 -2.67
N GLU A 145 2.42 -8.13 -1.84
CA GLU A 145 2.45 -6.75 -2.33
C GLU A 145 3.76 -6.38 -3.02
N LEU A 146 4.88 -7.02 -2.66
CA LEU A 146 6.15 -6.89 -3.37
C LEU A 146 6.04 -7.43 -4.79
N ASP A 147 5.49 -8.64 -4.93
CA ASP A 147 5.26 -9.26 -6.24
C ASP A 147 4.24 -8.44 -7.06
N ASN A 148 3.16 -7.96 -6.43
CA ASN A 148 2.20 -7.05 -7.05
C ASN A 148 2.86 -5.75 -7.55
N SER A 149 3.79 -5.19 -6.78
CA SER A 149 4.53 -3.98 -7.17
C SER A 149 5.43 -4.23 -8.39
N ARG A 150 6.05 -5.42 -8.48
CA ARG A 150 6.84 -5.84 -9.64
C ARG A 150 5.95 -6.06 -10.88
N GLU A 151 4.77 -6.67 -10.72
CA GLU A 151 3.79 -6.82 -11.80
C GLU A 151 3.31 -5.45 -12.31
N MET A 152 3.00 -4.53 -11.41
CA MET A 152 2.59 -3.16 -11.75
C MET A 152 3.71 -2.38 -12.45
N LEU A 153 4.96 -2.51 -12.00
CA LEU A 153 6.11 -1.90 -12.65
C LEU A 153 6.30 -2.45 -14.06
N THR A 154 6.20 -3.77 -14.23
CA THR A 154 6.28 -4.41 -15.56
C THR A 154 5.18 -3.88 -16.48
N LEU A 155 3.94 -3.80 -15.99
CA LEU A 155 2.83 -3.23 -16.77
C LEU A 155 3.08 -1.77 -17.14
N TRP A 156 3.63 -0.97 -16.23
CA TRP A 156 3.97 0.43 -16.48
C TRP A 156 5.05 0.59 -17.56
N GLU A 157 6.04 -0.31 -17.60
CA GLU A 157 7.16 -0.22 -18.54
C GLU A 157 6.84 -0.79 -19.91
N ASP A 158 5.99 -1.81 -19.98
CA ASP A 158 5.70 -2.55 -21.21
C ASP A 158 4.44 -2.04 -21.95
N SER A 159 3.56 -1.28 -21.28
CA SER A 159 2.29 -0.84 -21.87
C SER A 159 2.40 0.52 -22.55
N ASP A 160 1.97 0.59 -23.81
CA ASP A 160 1.74 1.85 -24.53
C ASP A 160 0.33 2.45 -24.23
N ILE A 161 -0.42 1.88 -23.28
CA ILE A 161 -1.79 2.28 -22.96
C ILE A 161 -1.81 3.18 -21.74
N ASP A 162 -2.47 4.33 -21.86
CA ASP A 162 -2.90 5.12 -20.70
C ASP A 162 -4.04 4.39 -19.96
N PHE A 163 -3.67 3.50 -19.03
CA PHE A 163 -4.62 2.70 -18.25
C PHE A 163 -5.09 3.40 -16.97
N MET A 164 -4.51 4.56 -16.63
CA MET A 164 -4.95 5.42 -15.53
C MET A 164 -4.77 6.91 -15.89
N PRO A 165 -5.49 7.84 -15.23
CA PRO A 165 -5.21 9.27 -15.35
C PRO A 165 -3.85 9.62 -14.70
N LEU A 166 -3.01 10.33 -15.44
CA LEU A 166 -1.69 10.77 -14.99
C LEU A 166 -1.51 12.27 -15.17
N MET A 167 -0.73 12.87 -14.28
CA MET A 167 -0.28 14.25 -14.44
C MET A 167 0.98 14.27 -15.31
N ALA A 168 0.88 14.93 -16.47
CA ALA A 168 2.02 15.10 -17.38
C ALA A 168 3.17 15.93 -16.77
N HIS A 169 2.85 16.83 -15.83
CA HIS A 169 3.81 17.74 -15.21
C HIS A 169 3.69 17.66 -13.68
N GLY A 170 4.62 16.94 -13.06
CA GLY A 170 4.66 16.74 -11.61
C GLY A 170 3.57 15.81 -11.10
N GLU A 171 3.31 15.90 -9.80
CA GLU A 171 2.31 15.11 -9.09
C GLU A 171 1.37 16.01 -8.30
N THR A 172 0.22 15.45 -7.94
CA THR A 172 -0.66 16.07 -6.94
C THR A 172 -1.02 15.01 -5.91
N THR A 173 -1.60 15.42 -4.79
CA THR A 173 -2.18 14.49 -3.83
C THR A 173 -3.28 13.61 -4.44
N HIS A 174 -3.88 14.04 -5.56
CA HIS A 174 -5.02 13.37 -6.19
C HIS A 174 -4.65 12.50 -7.40
N HIS A 175 -3.45 12.64 -7.95
CA HIS A 175 -3.02 11.95 -9.18
C HIS A 175 -1.51 11.67 -9.16
N TYR A 176 -1.12 10.47 -9.57
CA TYR A 176 0.27 10.15 -9.85
C TYR A 176 0.78 10.91 -11.09
N GLY A 177 2.08 11.15 -11.11
CA GLY A 177 2.75 11.71 -12.28
C GLY A 177 3.45 10.65 -13.13
N MET A 178 4.12 11.12 -14.18
CA MET A 178 4.95 10.28 -15.06
C MET A 178 6.14 9.62 -14.34
N ASN A 179 6.42 10.00 -13.09
CA ASN A 179 7.44 9.38 -12.23
C ASN A 179 6.97 8.12 -11.51
N LEU A 180 5.76 7.59 -11.77
CA LEU A 180 5.22 6.40 -11.10
C LEU A 180 6.18 5.19 -11.17
N GLY A 181 6.81 4.93 -12.31
CA GLY A 181 7.82 3.86 -12.42
C GLY A 181 9.02 4.03 -11.48
N THR A 182 9.45 5.27 -11.23
CA THR A 182 10.50 5.57 -10.24
C THR A 182 10.01 5.31 -8.82
N LEU A 183 8.77 5.69 -8.50
CA LEU A 183 8.17 5.44 -7.19
C LEU A 183 7.99 3.93 -6.94
N LEU A 184 7.58 3.16 -7.94
CA LEU A 184 7.45 1.71 -7.85
C LEU A 184 8.79 1.04 -7.60
N ARG A 185 9.86 1.46 -8.29
CA ARG A 185 11.22 0.96 -8.00
C ARG A 185 11.66 1.26 -6.57
N HIS A 186 11.43 2.48 -6.12
CA HIS A 186 11.74 2.89 -4.74
C HIS A 186 10.96 2.07 -3.72
N ARG A 187 9.66 1.90 -3.95
CA ARG A 187 8.78 1.04 -3.15
C ARG A 187 9.30 -0.40 -3.06
N ILE A 188 9.70 -0.99 -4.19
CA ILE A 188 10.24 -2.35 -4.26
C ILE A 188 11.52 -2.46 -3.42
N ASP A 189 12.48 -1.54 -3.57
CA ASP A 189 13.73 -1.52 -2.78
C ASP A 189 13.45 -1.48 -1.27
N LEU A 190 12.54 -0.59 -0.84
CA LEU A 190 12.15 -0.49 0.56
C LEU A 190 11.51 -1.79 1.07
N MET A 191 10.63 -2.41 0.29
CA MET A 191 9.98 -3.66 0.68
C MET A 191 10.97 -4.84 0.72
N GLU A 192 11.97 -4.88 -0.14
CA GLU A 192 13.04 -5.88 -0.09
C GLU A 192 13.93 -5.73 1.15
N ARG A 193 14.19 -4.49 1.58
CA ARG A 193 15.06 -4.20 2.73
C ARG A 193 14.35 -4.33 4.08
N PHE A 194 13.07 -3.98 4.14
CA PHE A 194 12.33 -3.83 5.39
C PHE A 194 11.12 -4.77 5.52
N GLY A 195 10.77 -5.55 4.48
CA GLY A 195 9.59 -6.41 4.45
C GLY A 195 9.58 -7.53 5.50
N ASP A 196 10.74 -7.95 5.99
CA ASP A 196 10.90 -9.00 7.02
C ASP A 196 10.94 -8.47 8.47
N SER A 197 10.77 -7.15 8.66
CA SER A 197 10.80 -6.51 9.97
C SER A 197 9.77 -7.12 10.93
N GLU A 198 10.04 -7.03 12.23
CA GLU A 198 9.04 -7.39 13.24
C GLU A 198 7.88 -6.38 13.20
N PRO A 199 6.60 -6.81 13.25
CA PRO A 199 5.49 -5.87 13.24
C PRO A 199 5.54 -4.90 14.43
N ALA A 200 5.48 -3.60 14.14
CA ALA A 200 5.50 -2.54 15.15
C ALA A 200 4.76 -1.29 14.66
N ILE A 201 4.11 -0.59 15.59
CA ILE A 201 3.49 0.72 15.38
C ILE A 201 3.92 1.61 16.55
N ASP A 202 4.43 2.80 16.24
CA ASP A 202 4.77 3.78 17.27
C ASP A 202 3.48 4.44 17.78
N ALA A 203 3.08 4.10 19.01
CA ALA A 203 1.91 4.67 19.68
C ALA A 203 2.03 6.19 19.91
N ASP A 204 3.25 6.72 19.93
CA ASP A 204 3.51 8.15 20.15
C ASP A 204 3.64 8.93 18.84
N TYR A 205 3.46 8.31 17.67
CA TYR A 205 3.73 8.95 16.37
C TYR A 205 2.95 10.25 16.20
N MET A 206 1.71 10.30 16.66
CA MET A 206 0.86 11.50 16.57
C MET A 206 1.35 12.69 17.40
N TRP A 207 2.21 12.45 18.39
CA TRP A 207 2.75 13.49 19.25
C TRP A 207 4.08 14.03 18.72
N ARG A 208 4.71 13.35 17.76
CA ARG A 208 5.99 13.78 17.19
C ARG A 208 5.86 15.16 16.55
N MET A 209 6.84 16.02 16.82
CA MET A 209 6.96 17.33 16.18
C MET A 209 7.92 17.26 14.98
N PRO A 210 7.75 18.13 13.95
CA PRO A 210 8.63 18.10 12.80
C PRO A 210 10.04 18.60 13.17
N PRO A 211 11.08 18.23 12.41
CA PRO A 211 12.43 18.76 12.62
C PRO A 211 12.46 20.29 12.67
N GLY A 212 13.11 20.85 13.69
CA GLY A 212 13.20 22.29 13.91
C GLY A 212 12.02 22.92 14.69
N SER A 213 11.09 22.11 15.21
CA SER A 213 10.06 22.56 16.14
C SER A 213 10.66 23.20 17.41
N ALA A 214 10.04 24.29 17.87
CA ALA A 214 10.37 24.91 19.17
C ALA A 214 9.79 24.14 20.36
N VAL A 215 8.79 23.27 20.13
CA VAL A 215 8.20 22.38 21.13
C VAL A 215 9.04 21.11 21.19
N THR A 216 9.58 20.80 22.36
CA THR A 216 10.41 19.61 22.58
C THR A 216 9.55 18.38 22.91
N GLU A 217 10.12 17.18 22.80
CA GLU A 217 9.44 15.95 23.23
C GLU A 217 9.01 15.97 24.68
N GLN A 218 9.84 16.55 25.55
CA GLN A 218 9.50 16.72 26.95
C GLN A 218 8.27 17.62 27.16
N ASP A 219 8.12 18.65 26.33
CA ASP A 219 7.01 19.60 26.46
C ASP A 219 5.67 18.93 26.12
N TYR A 220 5.60 18.14 25.04
CA TYR A 220 4.33 17.53 24.64
C TYR A 220 4.03 16.19 25.33
N LYS A 221 5.05 15.44 25.79
CA LYS A 221 4.83 14.22 26.60
C LYS A 221 4.58 14.50 28.09
N GLY A 222 4.73 15.76 28.52
CA GLY A 222 4.54 16.19 29.90
C GLY A 222 3.10 16.55 30.28
N PHE A 223 2.16 16.52 29.33
CA PHE A 223 0.72 16.75 29.52
C PHE A 223 -0.04 15.42 29.58
#